data_AF-A0A1H6YVV8-F1
#
_entry.id   AF-A0A1H6YVV8-F1
#
_cell.length_a   1.000
_cell.length_b   1.000
_cell.length_c   1.000
_cell.angle_alpha   90.00
_cell.angle_beta   90.00
_cell.angle_gamma   90.00
#
_symmetry.space_group_name_H-M   'P 1'
#
loop_
_entity.id
_entity.type
_entity.pdbx_description
1 polymer ?
#
loop_
_entity_poly.entity_id
_entity_poly.type
_entity_poly.pdbx_seq_one_letter_code
_entity_poly.pdbx_strand_id
1 'polypeptide(L)' 'MLAVSSSEFLNEFTIYANKAHDEKEIFIIQRANDKNAVLLSLVEYNELKKQLFLLQKNNNTTK' A
#
# COMPACT_ATOMS: atom_id res chain seq x y z
N MET A 1 7.22 -5.33 4.72
CA MET A 1 6.60 -5.57 3.39
C MET A 1 6.64 -7.05 3.09
N LEU A 2 5.46 -7.68 3.03
CA LEU A 2 5.30 -9.14 2.88
C LEU A 2 4.53 -9.47 1.61
N ALA A 3 4.87 -10.57 0.94
CA ALA A 3 4.14 -11.05 -0.23
C ALA A 3 3.14 -12.14 0.17
N VAL A 4 1.92 -12.05 -0.34
CA VAL A 4 0.83 -13.02 -0.12
C VAL A 4 0.19 -13.39 -1.44
N SER A 5 -0.24 -14.65 -1.59
CA SER A 5 -0.98 -15.05 -2.79
C SER A 5 -2.38 -14.44 -2.79
N SER A 6 -2.96 -14.20 -3.97
CA SER A 6 -4.32 -13.66 -4.06
C SER A 6 -5.38 -14.57 -3.42
N SER A 7 -5.17 -15.89 -3.45
CA SER A 7 -6.08 -16.85 -2.85
C SER A 7 -6.06 -16.75 -1.32
N GLU A 8 -4.87 -16.68 -0.73
CA GLU A 8 -4.67 -16.49 0.70
C GLU A 8 -5.23 -15.15 1.16
N PHE A 9 -4.95 -14.07 0.42
CA PHE A 9 -5.48 -12.75 0.71
C PHE A 9 -7.02 -12.70 0.72
N LEU A 10 -7.68 -13.37 -0.23
CA LEU A 10 -9.14 -13.38 -0.30
C LEU A 10 -9.78 -14.18 0.85
N ASN A 11 -9.17 -15.30 1.24
CA ASN A 11 -9.65 -16.12 2.34
C ASN A 11 -9.51 -15.40 3.69
N GLU A 12 -8.40 -14.68 3.88
CA GLU A 12 -8.05 -14.04 5.15
C GLU A 12 -8.08 -12.51 5.06
N PHE A 13 -8.95 -11.96 4.21
CA PHE A 13 -8.99 -10.52 3.90
C PHE A 13 -9.01 -9.64 5.16
N THR A 14 -9.87 -9.97 6.13
CA THR A 14 -10.03 -9.22 7.37
C THR A 14 -8.74 -9.18 8.18
N ILE A 15 -7.98 -10.29 8.22
CA ILE A 15 -6.72 -10.35 8.96
C ILE A 15 -5.70 -9.40 8.32
N TYR A 16 -5.53 -9.47 6.99
CA TYR A 16 -4.58 -8.60 6.30
C TYR A 16 -4.99 -7.13 6.34
N ALA A 17 -6.28 -6.83 6.23
CA ALA A 17 -6.78 -5.46 6.35
C ALA A 17 -6.50 -4.88 7.75
N ASN A 18 -6.75 -5.65 8.81
CA ASN A 18 -6.46 -5.22 10.18
C ASN A 18 -4.94 -5.05 10.39
N LYS A 19 -4.12 -6.00 9.95
CA LYS A 19 -2.65 -5.87 10.03
C LYS A 19 -2.14 -4.65 9.27
N ALA A 20 -2.66 -4.39 8.07
CA ALA A 20 -2.28 -3.21 7.31
C ALA A 20 -2.69 -1.91 8.03
N HIS A 21 -3.83 -1.90 8.72
CA HIS A 21 -4.33 -0.75 9.46
C HIS A 21 -3.61 -0.53 10.80
N ASP A 22 -3.62 -1.53 11.65
CA ASP A 22 -3.20 -1.45 13.05
C ASP A 22 -1.67 -1.51 13.18
N GLU A 23 -1.03 -2.41 12.41
CA GLU A 23 0.41 -2.65 12.47
C GLU A 23 1.19 -1.81 11.45
N LYS A 24 0.49 -1.11 10.54
CA LYS A 24 1.09 -0.37 9.41
C LYS A 24 1.93 -1.28 8.50
N GLU A 25 1.57 -2.56 8.41
CA GLU A 25 2.25 -3.50 7.55
C GLU A 25 1.80 -3.32 6.09
N ILE A 26 2.75 -3.42 5.15
CA ILE A 26 2.46 -3.30 3.71
C ILE A 26 2.52 -4.69 3.08
N PHE A 27 1.48 -5.06 2.32
CA PHE A 27 1.42 -6.35 1.65
C PHE A 27 1.45 -6.21 0.14
N ILE A 28 2.16 -7.11 -0.53
CA ILE A 28 2.08 -7.31 -1.98
C ILE A 28 1.18 -8.52 -2.23
N ILE A 29 0.06 -8.29 -2.89
CA ILE A 29 -0.88 -9.33 -3.32
C ILE A 29 -0.42 -9.84 -4.68
N GLN A 30 0.09 -11.06 -4.71
CA GLN A 30 0.60 -11.73 -5.90
C GLN A 30 -0.53 -12.43 -6.65
N ARG A 31 -0.65 -12.16 -7.95
CA ARG A 31 -1.63 -12.78 -8.83
C ARG A 31 -0.92 -13.55 -9.92
N ALA A 32 -1.45 -14.73 -10.27
CA ALA A 32 -0.86 -15.62 -11.28
C ALA A 32 -0.74 -15.01 -12.69
N ASN A 33 -1.41 -13.89 -12.94
CA ASN A 33 -1.37 -13.15 -14.20
C ASN A 33 -0.44 -11.93 -14.16
N ASP A 34 0.47 -11.87 -13.18
CA ASP A 34 1.40 -10.76 -12.90
C ASP A 34 0.75 -9.40 -12.60
N LYS A 35 -0.59 -9.32 -12.49
CA LYS A 35 -1.32 -8.09 -12.17
C LYS A 35 -1.38 -7.88 -10.66
N ASN A 36 -0.22 -7.80 -10.02
CA ASN A 36 -0.05 -7.69 -8.58
C ASN A 36 -0.64 -6.37 -8.04
N ALA A 37 -0.99 -6.36 -6.76
CA ALA A 37 -1.50 -5.18 -6.06
C ALA A 37 -0.77 -4.96 -4.74
N VAL A 38 -0.87 -3.75 -4.19
CA VAL A 38 -0.34 -3.41 -2.86
C VAL A 38 -1.50 -3.10 -1.94
N LEU A 39 -1.48 -3.67 -0.74
CA LEU A 39 -2.36 -3.31 0.37
C LEU A 39 -1.56 -2.48 1.38
N LEU A 40 -2.12 -1.34 1.74
CA LEU A 40 -1.65 -0.45 2.78
C LEU A 40 -2.85 0.22 3.44
N SER A 41 -2.69 0.75 4.65
CA SER A 41 -3.77 1.51 5.29
C SER A 41 -4.09 2.79 4.50
N LEU A 42 -5.34 3.26 4.61
CA LEU A 42 -5.75 4.54 4.02
C LEU A 42 -4.96 5.72 4.60
N VAL A 43 -4.59 5.64 5.89
CA VAL A 43 -3.79 6.67 6.56
C VAL A 43 -2.40 6.75 5.92
N GLU A 44 -1.74 5.62 5.73
CA GLU A 44 -0.43 5.58 5.06
C GLU A 44 -0.50 6.01 3.60
N TYR A 45 -1.55 5.59 2.88
CA TYR A 45 -1.77 6.04 1.50
C TYR A 45 -1.88 7.57 1.41
N ASN A 46 -2.66 8.18 2.30
CA ASN A 46 -2.84 9.63 2.32
C ASN A 46 -1.55 10.36 2.68
N GLU A 47 -0.77 9.85 3.62
CA GLU A 47 0.51 10.43 4.01
C GLU A 47 1.53 10.35 2.86
N LEU A 48 1.63 9.20 2.18
CA LEU A 48 2.46 9.03 0.98
C LEU A 48 2.07 10.05 -0.11
N LYS A 49 0.78 10.22 -0.37
CA LYS A 49 0.27 11.19 -1.35
C LYS A 49 0.61 12.63 -0.97
N LYS A 50 0.48 12.97 0.31
CA LYS A 50 0.82 14.31 0.82
C LYS A 50 2.31 14.61 0.68
N GLN A 51 3.17 13.66 1.03
CA GLN A 51 4.62 13.79 0.88
C GLN A 51 5.00 13.98 -0.60
N LEU A 52 4.43 13.16 -1.49
CA LEU A 52 4.65 13.29 -2.93
C LEU A 52 4.24 14.67 -3.46
N PHE A 53 3.08 15.17 -3.03
CA PHE A 53 2.61 16.51 -3.41
C PHE A 53 3.58 17.61 -2.96
N LEU A 54 4.07 17.55 -1.72
CA LEU A 54 5.02 18.54 -1.19
C LEU A 54 6.36 18.50 -1.93
N LEU A 55 6.87 17.31 -2.23
CA LEU A 55 8.11 17.14 -3.01
C LEU A 55 7.98 17.74 -4.41
N GLN A 56 6.86 17.48 -5.09
CA GLN A 56 6.58 18.05 -6.42
C GLN A 56 6.48 19.58 -6.38
N LYS A 57 5.79 20.12 -5.37
CA LYS A 57 5.68 21.58 -5.17
C LYS A 57 7.06 22.21 -4.98
N ASN A 58 7.89 21.63 -4.11
CA ASN A 58 9.22 22.17 -3.81
C ASN A 58 10.13 22.17 -5.04
N ASN A 59 10.13 21.09 -5.83
CA ASN A 59 10.89 20.98 -7.07
C ASN A 59 10.44 21.96 -8.16
N ASN A 60 9.16 22.36 -8.17
CA ASN A 60 8.64 23.35 -9.11
C ASN A 60 8.93 24.79 -8.66
N THR A 61 9.16 25.05 -7.37
CA THR A 61 9.55 26.38 -6.86
C THR A 61 11.06 26.65 -6.91
N THR A 62 11.88 25.65 -7.26
CA THR A 62 13.35 25.81 -7.43
C THR A 62 13.80 25.89 -8.89
N LYS A 63 12.86 25.93 -9.84
CA LYS A 63 13.11 26.23 -11.27
C LYS A 63 12.61 27.62 -11.61
#